data_AF-A0A0M9VKI6-F1
#
_entry.id   AF-A0A0M9VKI6-F1
#
_cell.length_a   1.000
_cell.length_b   1.000
_cell.length_c   1.000
_cell.angle_alpha   90.00
_cell.angle_beta   90.00
_cell.angle_gamma   90.00
#
_symmetry.space_group_name_H-M   'P 1'
#
loop_
_entity.id
_entity.type
_entity.pdbx_description
1 polymer ?
#
loop_
_entity_poly.entity_id
_entity_poly.type
_entity_poly.pdbx_seq_one_letter_code
_entity_poly.pdbx_strand_id
1 'polypeptide(L)'
;MFPLEDLLVSQLQRGSSITPTNAVWAAGRMTTADALGDVLGGLPVITAEPDAAVQVVGALRGGWWVATAGAVLLTLVAAFAIAQTLATSRRRELAVLRALGVKTVELARMRALELAGVFAMAVGGGVAVGVIAAALIVPTFVLAVTPGVLPASSRLAFDVTSLAVALGFLTVGLAAVVVAAAVAVARRTRSTTAREGVG
;
A
#
# COMPACT_ATOMS: atom_id res chain seq x y z
N MET A 1 -7.75 -21.51 -30.87
CA MET A 1 -8.47 -22.08 -29.71
C MET A 1 -7.52 -23.11 -29.12
N PHE A 2 -6.76 -22.73 -28.10
CA PHE A 2 -5.83 -23.66 -27.45
C PHE A 2 -6.64 -24.58 -26.53
N PRO A 3 -6.37 -25.90 -26.53
CA PRO A 3 -7.09 -26.82 -25.66
C PRO A 3 -6.79 -26.48 -24.20
N LEU A 4 -7.85 -26.35 -23.38
CA LEU A 4 -7.77 -26.06 -21.94
C LEU A 4 -6.93 -27.09 -21.16
N GLU A 5 -6.72 -28.25 -21.76
CA GLU A 5 -5.99 -29.42 -21.24
C GLU A 5 -4.47 -29.14 -21.21
N ASP A 6 -3.95 -28.40 -22.20
CA ASP A 6 -2.53 -27.98 -22.25
C ASP A 6 -2.20 -26.92 -21.21
N LEU A 7 -3.18 -26.09 -20.80
CA LEU A 7 -2.98 -25.05 -19.79
C LEU A 7 -2.93 -25.61 -18.37
N LEU A 8 -3.56 -26.76 -18.11
CA LEU A 8 -3.53 -27.43 -16.80
C LEU A 8 -2.20 -28.14 -16.53
N VAL A 9 -1.58 -28.72 -17.56
CA VAL A 9 -0.28 -29.39 -17.45
C VAL A 9 0.88 -28.38 -17.43
N SER A 10 0.75 -27.26 -18.16
CA SER A 10 1.83 -26.27 -18.34
C SER A 10 2.13 -25.38 -17.13
N GLN A 11 1.19 -25.21 -16.18
CA GLN A 11 1.41 -24.35 -15.00
C GLN A 11 2.05 -25.08 -13.80
N LEU A 12 2.01 -26.41 -13.77
CA LEU A 12 2.57 -27.21 -12.66
C LEU A 12 3.91 -27.89 -12.99
N GLN A 13 4.33 -27.89 -14.26
CA GLN A 13 5.45 -28.68 -14.73
C GLN A 13 6.39 -27.85 -15.61
N ARG A 14 6.94 -26.76 -15.06
CA ARG A 14 7.84 -25.86 -15.79
C ARG A 14 9.33 -26.25 -15.72
N GLY A 15 9.63 -27.45 -15.23
CA GLY A 15 10.95 -28.07 -15.23
C GLY A 15 10.88 -29.51 -15.76
N SER A 16 11.96 -29.99 -16.37
CA SER A 16 12.09 -31.36 -16.90
C SER A 16 12.17 -32.44 -15.81
N SER A 17 12.21 -32.06 -14.54
CA SER A 17 12.24 -32.97 -13.40
C SER A 17 10.89 -32.97 -12.67
N ILE A 18 10.24 -34.13 -12.59
CA ILE A 18 9.11 -34.37 -11.70
C ILE A 18 9.66 -34.39 -10.27
N THR A 19 9.28 -33.40 -9.45
CA THR A 19 9.58 -33.44 -8.01
C THR A 19 8.84 -34.62 -7.41
N PRO A 20 9.53 -35.65 -6.88
CA PRO A 20 8.86 -36.84 -6.37
C PRO A 20 8.05 -36.50 -5.11
N THR A 21 6.98 -37.26 -4.85
CA THR A 21 6.03 -37.01 -3.75
C THR A 21 6.68 -36.99 -2.35
N ASN A 22 7.88 -37.58 -2.22
CA ASN A 22 8.68 -37.60 -0.99
C ASN A 22 9.76 -36.50 -0.92
N ALA A 23 9.74 -35.52 -1.82
CA ALA A 23 10.68 -34.41 -1.76
C ALA A 23 10.40 -33.51 -0.56
N VAL A 24 11.47 -33.13 0.14
CA VAL A 24 11.45 -32.20 1.27
C VAL A 24 12.13 -30.91 0.86
N TRP A 25 11.43 -29.78 1.00
CA TRP A 25 11.98 -28.46 0.71
C TRP A 25 12.72 -27.92 1.93
N ALA A 26 13.98 -27.55 1.74
CA ALA A 26 14.80 -26.92 2.77
C ALA A 26 15.39 -25.60 2.26
N ALA A 27 15.42 -24.59 3.11
CA ALA A 27 16.12 -23.34 2.81
C ALA A 27 17.62 -23.52 3.04
N GLY A 28 18.45 -23.14 2.06
CA GLY A 28 19.91 -23.28 2.14
C GLY A 28 20.63 -22.48 1.05
N ARG A 29 21.96 -22.38 1.13
CA ARG A 29 22.76 -21.75 0.07
C ARG A 29 22.93 -22.75 -1.08
N MET A 30 22.83 -22.31 -2.33
CA MET A 30 23.01 -23.20 -3.49
C MET A 30 24.40 -23.85 -3.52
N THR A 31 25.42 -23.15 -3.02
CA THR A 31 26.79 -23.67 -2.88
C THR A 31 26.94 -24.80 -1.84
N THR A 32 25.88 -25.13 -1.10
CA THR A 32 25.87 -26.21 -0.10
C THR A 32 25.07 -27.43 -0.55
N ALA A 33 24.55 -27.44 -1.79
CA ALA A 33 23.72 -28.53 -2.30
C ALA A 33 24.47 -29.87 -2.32
N ASP A 34 25.71 -29.87 -2.81
CA ASP A 34 26.54 -31.09 -2.87
C ASP A 34 26.88 -31.60 -1.47
N ALA A 35 27.30 -30.71 -0.57
CA ALA A 35 27.59 -31.04 0.82
C ALA A 35 26.35 -31.56 1.58
N LEU A 36 25.15 -31.06 1.25
CA LEU A 36 23.90 -31.55 1.82
C LEU A 36 23.54 -32.94 1.26
N GLY A 37 23.77 -33.18 -0.03
CA GLY A 37 23.61 -34.50 -0.65
C GLY A 37 24.49 -35.54 0.02
N ASP A 38 25.75 -35.19 0.30
CA ASP A 38 26.70 -36.06 1.01
C ASP A 38 26.22 -36.41 2.43
N VAL A 39 25.75 -35.42 3.20
CA VAL A 39 25.20 -35.65 4.56
C VAL A 39 23.95 -36.52 4.54
N LEU A 40 23.14 -36.41 3.48
CA LEU A 40 21.93 -37.20 3.28
C LEU A 40 22.19 -38.59 2.65
N GLY A 41 23.45 -39.01 2.56
CA GLY A 41 23.82 -40.34 2.06
C GLY A 41 23.78 -40.47 0.54
N GLY A 42 24.11 -39.39 -0.18
CA GLY A 42 24.14 -39.36 -1.64
C GLY A 42 22.76 -39.19 -2.29
N LEU A 43 21.75 -38.76 -1.52
CA LEU A 43 20.44 -38.46 -2.07
C LEU A 43 20.52 -37.25 -3.03
N PRO A 44 19.79 -37.28 -4.17
CA PRO A 44 19.83 -36.20 -5.14
C PRO A 44 19.21 -34.94 -4.55
N VAL A 45 20.01 -33.88 -4.43
CA VAL A 45 19.56 -32.54 -4.03
C VAL A 45 19.29 -31.72 -5.28
N ILE A 46 18.03 -31.43 -5.55
CA ILE A 46 17.64 -30.52 -6.63
C ILE A 46 17.55 -29.13 -6.02
N THR A 47 18.48 -28.24 -6.38
CA THR A 47 18.30 -26.82 -6.12
C THR A 47 17.29 -26.30 -7.13
N ALA A 48 16.21 -25.66 -6.67
CA ALA A 48 15.36 -24.89 -7.57
C ALA A 48 16.22 -23.81 -8.22
N GLU A 49 16.57 -23.99 -9.48
CA GLU A 49 17.35 -23.02 -10.22
C GLU A 49 16.57 -21.69 -10.17
N PRO A 50 17.17 -20.60 -9.65
CA PRO A 50 16.39 -19.46 -9.20
C PRO A 50 15.75 -18.69 -10.35
N ASP A 51 16.11 -18.98 -11.60
CA ASP A 51 16.12 -17.97 -12.63
C ASP A 51 14.72 -17.53 -13.07
N ALA A 52 13.84 -18.45 -13.49
CA ALA A 52 12.53 -18.07 -14.02
C ALA A 52 11.58 -17.53 -12.93
N ALA A 53 11.54 -18.14 -11.74
CA ALA A 53 10.64 -17.72 -10.68
C ALA A 53 11.09 -16.40 -10.02
N VAL A 54 12.39 -16.21 -9.81
CA VAL A 54 12.94 -14.94 -9.28
C VAL A 54 12.77 -13.82 -10.31
N GLN A 55 12.92 -14.09 -11.61
CA GLN A 55 12.67 -13.08 -12.65
C GLN A 55 11.19 -12.67 -12.71
N VAL A 56 10.25 -13.63 -12.62
CA VAL A 56 8.81 -13.32 -12.62
C VAL A 56 8.40 -12.56 -11.35
N VAL A 57 8.84 -13.00 -10.17
CA VAL A 57 8.57 -12.29 -8.91
C VAL A 57 9.25 -10.91 -8.90
N GLY A 58 10.45 -10.81 -9.46
CA GLY A 58 11.16 -9.54 -9.64
C GLY A 58 10.41 -8.56 -10.54
N ALA A 59 9.85 -9.04 -11.65
CA ALA A 59 9.02 -8.23 -12.55
C ALA A 59 7.71 -7.75 -11.88
N LEU A 60 7.08 -8.61 -11.07
CA LEU A 60 5.87 -8.27 -10.31
C LEU A 60 6.11 -7.16 -9.28
N ARG A 61 7.33 -7.06 -8.72
CA ARG A 61 7.69 -5.99 -7.77
C ARG A 61 7.47 -4.60 -8.37
N GLY A 62 7.87 -4.40 -9.63
CA GLY A 62 7.67 -3.13 -10.33
C GLY A 62 6.19 -2.80 -10.51
N GLY A 63 5.40 -3.77 -10.97
CA GLY A 63 3.95 -3.60 -11.15
C GLY A 63 3.22 -3.26 -9.85
N TRP A 64 3.63 -3.86 -8.73
CA TRP A 64 3.07 -3.57 -7.41
C TRP A 64 3.33 -2.12 -6.96
N TRP A 65 4.51 -1.58 -7.26
CA TRP A 65 4.83 -0.17 -6.99
C TRP A 65 4.04 0.79 -7.86
N VAL A 66 3.81 0.45 -9.13
CA VAL A 66 2.95 1.26 -10.01
C VAL A 66 1.51 1.28 -9.49
N ALA A 67 0.97 0.13 -9.08
CA ALA A 67 -0.36 0.05 -8.48
C ALA A 67 -0.45 0.87 -7.18
N THR A 68 0.58 0.79 -6.33
CA THR A 68 0.67 1.57 -5.09
C THR A 68 0.69 3.07 -5.37
N ALA A 69 1.49 3.52 -6.34
CA ALA A 69 1.53 4.92 -6.75
C ALA A 69 0.16 5.40 -7.27
N GLY A 70 -0.52 4.58 -8.09
CA GLY A 70 -1.87 4.85 -8.56
C GLY A 70 -2.88 4.98 -7.41
N ALA A 71 -2.82 4.08 -6.44
CA ALA A 71 -3.68 4.14 -5.25
C ALA A 71 -3.44 5.40 -4.40
N VAL A 72 -2.17 5.80 -4.22
CA VAL A 72 -1.82 7.05 -3.53
C VAL A 72 -2.41 8.25 -4.27
N LEU A 73 -2.22 8.34 -5.60
CA LEU A 73 -2.77 9.44 -6.40
C LEU A 73 -4.30 9.52 -6.31
N LEU A 74 -4.99 8.38 -6.47
CA LEU A 74 -6.45 8.31 -6.33
C LEU A 74 -6.92 8.75 -4.94
N THR A 75 -6.19 8.35 -3.91
CA THR A 75 -6.47 8.75 -2.52
C THR A 75 -6.34 10.26 -2.33
N LEU A 76 -5.30 10.88 -2.92
CA LEU A 76 -5.12 12.34 -2.86
C LEU A 76 -6.23 13.09 -3.59
N VAL A 77 -6.65 12.59 -4.75
CA VAL A 77 -7.78 13.17 -5.51
C VAL A 77 -9.07 13.07 -4.70
N ALA A 78 -9.36 11.92 -4.10
CA ALA A 78 -10.53 11.72 -3.24
C ALA A 78 -10.49 12.64 -2.02
N ALA A 79 -9.35 12.72 -1.32
CA ALA A 79 -9.16 13.61 -0.17
C ALA A 79 -9.40 15.07 -0.53
N PHE A 80 -8.89 15.52 -1.68
CA PHE A 80 -9.11 16.87 -2.18
C PHE A 80 -10.60 17.13 -2.51
N ALA A 81 -11.28 16.18 -3.15
CA ALA A 81 -12.72 16.29 -3.45
C ALA A 81 -13.57 16.35 -2.17
N ILE A 82 -13.23 15.55 -1.15
CA ILE A 82 -13.87 15.60 0.17
C ILE A 82 -13.68 16.97 0.81
N ALA A 83 -12.44 17.50 0.81
CA ALA A 83 -12.16 18.83 1.35
C ALA A 83 -12.95 19.93 0.63
N GLN A 84 -13.11 19.86 -0.69
CA GLN A 84 -13.94 20.80 -1.44
C GLN A 84 -15.42 20.69 -1.07
N THR A 85 -15.95 19.47 -0.96
CA THR A 85 -17.35 19.20 -0.59
C THR A 85 -17.67 19.70 0.83
N LEU A 86 -16.74 19.51 1.77
CA LEU A 86 -16.86 20.07 3.12
C LEU A 86 -16.81 21.60 3.10
N ALA A 87 -15.98 22.20 2.25
CA ALA A 87 -15.89 23.64 2.13
C ALA A 87 -17.15 24.29 1.51
N THR A 88 -17.87 23.59 0.63
CA THR A 88 -19.13 24.11 0.04
C THR A 88 -20.32 23.97 0.98
N SER A 89 -20.45 22.84 1.67
CA SER A 89 -21.54 22.58 2.61
C SER A 89 -21.53 23.52 3.82
N ARG A 90 -20.35 23.91 4.31
CA ARG A 90 -20.21 24.71 5.55
C ARG A 90 -20.19 26.22 5.35
N ARG A 91 -20.54 26.73 4.16
CA ARG A 91 -20.55 28.18 3.88
C ARG A 91 -21.48 28.96 4.81
N ARG A 92 -22.63 28.39 5.17
CA ARG A 92 -23.62 29.02 6.07
C ARG A 92 -23.10 29.17 7.49
N GLU A 93 -22.45 28.13 8.03
CA GLU A 93 -21.81 28.17 9.36
C GLU A 93 -20.75 29.27 9.44
N LEU A 94 -19.93 29.41 8.39
CA LEU A 94 -18.86 30.42 8.36
C LEU A 94 -19.39 31.85 8.34
N ALA A 95 -20.53 32.09 7.71
CA ALA A 95 -21.18 33.40 7.73
C ALA A 95 -21.64 33.77 9.14
N VAL A 96 -22.21 32.81 9.88
CA VAL A 96 -22.63 32.99 11.28
C VAL A 96 -21.43 33.26 12.18
N LEU A 97 -20.36 32.47 12.08
CA LEU A 97 -19.15 32.66 12.91
C LEU A 97 -18.45 34.00 12.62
N ARG A 98 -18.52 34.48 11.38
CA ARG A 98 -18.04 35.83 11.04
C ARG A 98 -18.89 36.93 11.66
N ALA A 99 -20.21 36.78 11.67
CA ALA A 99 -21.11 37.73 12.32
C ALA A 99 -20.83 37.81 13.84
N LEU A 100 -20.35 36.73 14.44
CA LEU A 100 -19.89 36.67 15.83
C LEU A 100 -18.45 37.19 16.04
N GLY A 101 -17.78 37.69 14.99
CA GLY A 101 -16.46 38.32 15.08
C GLY A 101 -15.26 37.38 15.07
N VAL A 102 -15.43 36.09 14.76
CA VAL A 102 -14.29 35.14 14.71
C VAL A 102 -13.31 35.51 13.60
N LYS A 103 -12.02 35.54 13.92
CA LYS A 103 -10.97 35.90 12.96
C LYS A 103 -10.82 34.83 11.88
N THR A 104 -10.59 35.27 10.65
CA THR A 104 -10.37 34.39 9.48
C THR A 104 -9.25 33.36 9.72
N VAL A 105 -8.17 33.76 10.41
CA VAL A 105 -7.02 32.89 10.70
C VAL A 105 -7.40 31.76 11.66
N GLU A 106 -8.25 32.05 12.66
CA GLU A 106 -8.73 31.05 13.62
C GLU A 106 -9.63 30.03 12.93
N LEU A 107 -10.52 30.47 12.03
CA LEU A 107 -11.35 29.58 11.22
C LEU A 107 -10.51 28.67 10.32
N ALA A 108 -9.49 29.21 9.64
CA ALA A 108 -8.62 28.42 8.79
C ALA A 108 -7.83 27.37 9.60
N ARG A 109 -7.34 27.73 10.79
CA ARG A 109 -6.62 26.82 11.69
C ARG A 109 -7.51 25.71 12.23
N MET A 110 -8.72 26.03 12.69
CA MET A 110 -9.67 25.02 13.18
C MET A 110 -10.01 24.00 12.09
N ARG A 111 -10.26 24.46 10.85
CA ARG A 111 -10.52 23.57 9.71
C ARG A 111 -9.32 22.71 9.34
N ALA A 112 -8.13 23.29 9.37
CA ALA A 112 -6.90 22.53 9.12
C ALA A 112 -6.72 21.42 10.15
N LEU A 113 -6.97 21.71 11.44
CA LEU A 113 -6.88 20.71 12.51
C LEU A 113 -7.95 19.63 12.40
N GLU A 114 -9.19 19.99 12.04
CA GLU A 114 -10.27 19.02 11.81
C GLU A 114 -9.91 18.05 10.68
N LEU A 115 -9.49 18.58 9.51
CA LEU A 115 -9.07 17.76 8.38
C LEU A 115 -7.83 16.93 8.68
N ALA A 116 -6.83 17.52 9.34
CA ALA A 116 -5.62 16.80 9.74
C ALA A 116 -5.93 15.64 10.69
N GLY A 117 -6.83 15.84 11.66
CA GLY A 117 -7.30 14.78 12.56
C GLY A 117 -8.00 13.65 11.81
N VAL A 118 -8.93 13.99 10.90
CA VAL A 118 -9.63 12.98 10.08
C VAL A 118 -8.67 12.19 9.21
N PHE A 119 -7.73 12.86 8.53
CA PHE A 119 -6.74 12.18 7.69
C PHE A 119 -5.74 11.36 8.51
N ALA A 120 -5.32 11.83 9.68
CA ALA A 120 -4.46 11.05 10.57
C ALA A 120 -5.14 9.75 11.03
N MET A 121 -6.42 9.83 11.41
CA MET A 121 -7.22 8.66 11.78
C MET A 121 -7.42 7.71 10.59
N ALA A 122 -7.65 8.25 9.39
CA ALA A 122 -7.79 7.45 8.17
C ALA A 122 -6.50 6.71 7.80
N VAL A 123 -5.34 7.37 7.90
CA VAL A 123 -4.03 6.75 7.66
C VAL A 123 -3.76 5.66 8.70
N GLY A 124 -3.97 5.95 10.00
CA GLY A 124 -3.80 4.96 11.06
C GLY A 124 -4.71 3.75 10.90
N GLY A 125 -5.98 3.97 10.59
CA GLY A 125 -6.95 2.91 10.29
C GLY A 125 -6.57 2.09 9.07
N GLY A 126 -6.13 2.74 7.98
CA GLY A 126 -5.65 2.07 6.77
C GLY A 126 -4.42 1.19 7.03
N VAL A 127 -3.46 1.67 7.80
CA VAL A 127 -2.29 0.88 8.22
C VAL A 127 -2.72 -0.33 9.04
N ALA A 128 -3.59 -0.15 10.04
CA ALA A 128 -4.08 -1.25 10.87
C ALA A 128 -4.81 -2.32 10.03
N VAL A 129 -5.73 -1.90 9.16
CA VAL A 129 -6.45 -2.79 8.25
C VAL A 129 -5.49 -3.49 7.29
N GLY A 130 -4.50 -2.79 6.74
CA GLY A 130 -3.48 -3.37 5.87
C GLY A 130 -2.62 -4.43 6.56
N VAL A 131 -2.22 -4.20 7.81
CA VAL A 131 -1.48 -5.17 8.62
C VAL A 131 -2.32 -6.40 8.91
N ILE A 132 -3.59 -6.22 9.30
CA ILE A 132 -4.52 -7.33 9.54
C ILE A 132 -4.73 -8.14 8.25
N ALA A 133 -5.00 -7.46 7.14
CA ALA A 133 -5.17 -8.10 5.84
C ALA A 133 -3.92 -8.90 5.44
N ALA A 134 -2.73 -8.31 5.58
CA ALA A 134 -1.47 -9.01 5.30
C ALA A 134 -1.28 -10.24 6.20
N ALA A 135 -1.56 -10.12 7.49
CA ALA A 135 -1.45 -11.22 8.45
C ALA A 135 -2.40 -12.38 8.16
N LEU A 136 -3.60 -12.10 7.64
CA LEU A 136 -4.60 -13.14 7.33
C LEU A 136 -4.39 -13.76 5.93
N ILE A 137 -3.99 -12.94 4.96
CA ILE A 137 -3.97 -13.33 3.55
C ILE A 137 -2.62 -13.97 3.18
N VAL A 138 -1.50 -13.35 3.56
CA VAL A 138 -0.16 -13.77 3.11
C VAL A 138 0.18 -15.21 3.52
N PRO A 139 -0.04 -15.66 4.77
CA PRO A 139 0.28 -17.04 5.15
C PRO A 139 -0.51 -18.06 4.33
N THR A 140 -1.79 -17.79 4.07
CA THR A 140 -2.67 -18.65 3.28
C THR A 140 -2.17 -18.78 1.84
N PHE A 141 -1.75 -17.67 1.23
CA PHE A 141 -1.15 -17.70 -0.11
C PHE A 141 0.20 -18.44 -0.13
N VAL A 142 1.07 -18.22 0.86
CA VAL A 142 2.37 -18.92 0.94
C VAL A 142 2.17 -20.43 1.05
N LEU A 143 1.26 -20.89 1.90
CA LEU A 143 0.95 -22.31 2.07
C LEU A 143 0.32 -22.92 0.80
N ALA A 144 -0.52 -22.17 0.09
CA ALA A 144 -1.14 -22.63 -1.14
C ALA A 144 -0.14 -22.80 -2.30
N VAL A 145 0.90 -21.97 -2.34
CA VAL A 145 1.87 -21.94 -3.46
C VAL A 145 3.18 -22.67 -3.12
N THR A 146 3.42 -23.00 -1.84
CA THR A 146 4.66 -23.66 -1.38
C THR A 146 4.35 -25.00 -0.70
N PRO A 147 4.38 -26.13 -1.43
CA PRO A 147 4.13 -27.45 -0.86
C PRO A 147 5.15 -27.80 0.24
N GLY A 148 4.68 -28.36 1.36
CA GLY A 148 5.55 -28.92 2.41
C GLY A 148 6.15 -27.93 3.41
N VAL A 149 5.78 -26.65 3.38
CA VAL A 149 6.23 -25.66 4.39
C VAL A 149 5.39 -25.79 5.67
N LEU A 150 6.04 -26.01 6.81
CA LEU A 150 5.39 -26.02 8.11
C LEU A 150 4.90 -24.61 8.48
N PRO A 151 3.66 -24.44 8.96
CA PRO A 151 3.08 -23.12 9.27
C PRO A 151 3.85 -22.32 10.34
N ALA A 152 4.74 -22.96 11.10
CA ALA A 152 5.54 -22.33 12.14
C ALA A 152 6.78 -21.55 11.63
N SER A 153 7.19 -21.69 10.36
CA SER A 153 8.43 -21.09 9.86
C SER A 153 8.26 -19.75 9.13
N SER A 154 7.03 -19.33 8.80
CA SER A 154 6.80 -18.08 8.05
C SER A 154 6.58 -16.90 8.98
N ARG A 155 7.68 -16.25 9.42
CA ARG A 155 7.58 -14.93 10.04
C ARG A 155 7.32 -13.89 8.94
N LEU A 156 6.24 -13.12 9.07
CA LEU A 156 6.03 -11.96 8.20
C LEU A 156 7.17 -10.96 8.44
N ALA A 157 7.94 -10.70 7.40
CA ALA A 157 8.92 -9.63 7.38
C ALA A 157 8.35 -8.50 6.51
N PHE A 158 8.30 -7.30 7.09
CA PHE A 158 7.92 -6.10 6.35
C PHE A 158 9.18 -5.37 5.91
N ASP A 159 9.23 -4.94 4.66
CA ASP A 159 10.18 -3.93 4.21
C ASP A 159 9.72 -2.57 4.74
N VAL A 160 10.10 -2.28 5.99
CA VAL A 160 9.70 -1.07 6.72
C VAL A 160 10.19 0.19 6.00
N THR A 161 11.35 0.13 5.34
CA THR A 161 11.91 1.27 4.61
C THR A 161 11.01 1.66 3.45
N SER A 162 10.66 0.70 2.60
CA SER A 162 9.79 0.95 1.46
C SER A 162 8.38 1.36 1.89
N LEU A 163 7.85 0.74 2.95
CA LEU A 163 6.56 1.12 3.53
C LEU A 163 6.57 2.56 4.07
N ALA A 164 7.64 2.95 4.78
CA ALA A 164 7.81 4.29 5.32
C ALA A 164 7.89 5.34 4.22
N VAL A 165 8.58 5.04 3.11
CA VAL A 165 8.63 5.94 1.94
C VAL A 165 7.23 6.13 1.33
N ALA A 166 6.48 5.05 1.13
CA ALA A 166 5.13 5.12 0.58
C ALA A 166 4.18 5.93 1.48
N LEU A 167 4.20 5.66 2.79
CA LEU A 167 3.42 6.40 3.79
C LEU A 167 3.88 7.86 3.89
N GLY A 168 5.17 8.13 3.76
CA GLY A 168 5.73 9.48 3.70
C GLY A 168 5.16 10.29 2.54
N PHE A 169 5.15 9.72 1.34
CA PHE A 169 4.54 10.38 0.17
C PHE A 169 3.05 10.66 0.37
N LEU A 170 2.30 9.68 0.87
CA LEU A 170 0.87 9.85 1.13
C LEU A 170 0.61 10.94 2.17
N THR A 171 1.33 10.93 3.29
CA THR A 171 1.16 11.90 4.38
C THR A 171 1.54 13.32 3.95
N VAL A 172 2.63 13.49 3.21
CA VAL A 172 3.02 14.80 2.63
C VAL A 172 1.95 15.29 1.65
N GLY A 173 1.43 14.42 0.78
CA GLY A 173 0.35 14.78 -0.14
C GLY A 173 -0.93 15.21 0.59
N LEU A 174 -1.33 14.48 1.65
CA LEU A 174 -2.49 14.84 2.47
C LEU A 174 -2.27 16.16 3.21
N ALA A 175 -1.07 16.41 3.74
CA ALA A 175 -0.72 17.68 4.35
C ALA A 175 -0.83 18.84 3.33
N ALA A 176 -0.38 18.63 2.09
CA ALA A 176 -0.55 19.61 1.02
C ALA A 176 -2.03 19.90 0.73
N VAL A 177 -2.91 18.88 0.74
CA VAL A 177 -4.36 19.06 0.61
C VAL A 177 -4.93 19.90 1.76
N VAL A 178 -4.54 19.63 3.01
CA VAL A 178 -4.97 20.40 4.19
C VAL A 178 -4.55 21.87 4.07
N VAL A 179 -3.28 22.12 3.70
CA VAL A 179 -2.75 23.47 3.51
C VAL A 179 -3.48 24.19 2.36
N ALA A 180 -3.68 23.51 1.23
CA ALA A 180 -4.41 24.08 0.09
C ALA A 180 -5.85 24.46 0.47
N ALA A 181 -6.54 23.62 1.24
CA ALA A 181 -7.87 23.92 1.75
C ALA A 181 -7.87 25.15 2.68
N ALA A 182 -6.93 25.23 3.63
CA ALA A 182 -6.80 26.36 4.53
C ALA A 182 -6.50 27.68 3.79
N VAL A 183 -5.58 27.65 2.81
CA VAL A 183 -5.24 28.80 1.98
C VAL A 183 -6.43 29.24 1.12
N ALA A 184 -7.19 28.30 0.56
CA ALA A 184 -8.38 28.60 -0.23
C ALA A 184 -9.44 29.35 0.60
N VAL A 185 -9.63 28.96 1.87
CA VAL A 185 -10.50 29.67 2.81
C VAL A 185 -10.00 31.10 3.04
N ALA A 186 -8.70 31.26 3.37
CA ALA A 186 -8.09 32.57 3.65
C ALA A 186 -8.05 33.52 2.44
N ARG A 187 -8.11 33.00 1.20
CA ARG A 187 -8.19 33.81 -0.03
C ARG A 187 -9.62 34.30 -0.28
N ARG A 188 -10.62 33.41 -0.21
CA ARG A 188 -12.04 33.75 -0.44
C ARG A 188 -12.54 34.83 0.51
N THR A 189 -12.02 34.84 1.73
CA THR A 189 -12.34 35.81 2.78
C THR A 189 -11.78 37.19 2.52
N ARG A 190 -10.63 37.31 1.83
CA ARG A 190 -10.01 38.59 1.47
C ARG A 190 -10.71 39.23 0.26
N SER A 191 -11.13 38.42 -0.70
CA SER A 191 -11.85 38.90 -1.89
C SER A 191 -13.23 39.48 -1.59
N THR A 192 -13.89 39.06 -0.50
CA THR A 192 -15.19 39.65 -0.10
C THR A 192 -15.04 41.05 0.48
N THR A 193 -14.04 41.27 1.34
CA THR A 193 -13.81 42.58 1.99
C THR A 193 -13.38 43.65 0.99
N ALA A 194 -12.61 43.29 -0.04
CA ALA A 194 -12.21 44.23 -1.10
C ALA A 194 -13.39 44.70 -1.97
N ARG A 195 -14.49 43.92 -2.04
CA ARG A 195 -15.69 44.26 -2.82
C ARG A 195 -16.65 45.17 -2.06
N GLU A 196 -16.65 45.11 -0.73
CA GLU A 196 -17.51 45.93 0.14
C GLU A 196 -16.95 47.33 0.38
N GLY A 197 -15.64 47.56 0.25
CA GLY A 197 -15.00 48.88 0.43
C GLY A 197 -14.99 49.80 -0.79
N VAL A 198 -15.63 49.41 -1.90
CA VAL A 198 -15.66 50.15 -3.18
C VAL A 198 -17.08 50.55 -3.58
N GLY A 199 -18.09 50.23 -2.76
CA GLY A 199 -19.48 50.67 -2.92
C GLY A 199 -19.86 51.70 -1.88
#